data_AF-A0A5C8IVH0-F1
#
_entry.id   AF-A0A5C8IVH0-F1
#
_cell.length_a   1.000
_cell.length_b   1.000
_cell.length_c   1.000
_cell.angle_alpha   90.00
_cell.angle_beta   90.00
_cell.angle_gamma   90.00
#
_symmetry.space_group_name_H-M   'P 1'
#
loop_
_entity.id
_entity.type
_entity.pdbx_description
1 polymer ?
#
loop_
_entity_poly.entity_id
_entity_poly.type
_entity_poly.pdbx_seq_one_letter_code
_entity_poly.pdbx_strand_id
1 'polypeptide(L)' 'MTENSNKRSANDFVAKDIKYDRICVSGKKDNFTAIKCQGKWEKGYPEFEDLMDNFSEEKDLSEIQKFSSEARSSF' A
#
# COMPACT_ATOMS: atom_id res chain seq x y z
N MET A 1 11.74 -32.67 -5.73
CA MET A 1 11.72 -31.56 -4.76
C MET A 1 10.72 -30.55 -5.30
N THR A 2 9.52 -30.56 -4.74
CA THR A 2 8.34 -29.91 -5.34
C THR A 2 8.13 -28.56 -4.67
N GLU A 3 8.87 -27.54 -5.05
CA GLU A 3 8.51 -26.17 -4.69
C GLU A 3 7.49 -25.65 -5.70
N ASN A 4 6.24 -26.08 -5.49
CA ASN A 4 5.10 -25.47 -6.14
C ASN A 4 4.85 -24.12 -5.46
N SER A 5 5.76 -23.17 -5.72
CA SER A 5 5.65 -21.78 -5.30
C SER A 5 4.52 -21.17 -6.11
N ASN A 6 3.30 -21.27 -5.57
CA ASN A 6 2.14 -20.55 -6.04
C ASN A 6 2.40 -19.05 -5.80
N LYS A 7 3.33 -18.46 -6.57
CA LYS A 7 3.63 -17.04 -6.63
C LYS A 7 2.45 -16.36 -7.32
N ARG A 8 1.30 -16.32 -6.64
CA ARG A 8 0.45 -15.15 -6.77
C ARG A 8 1.39 -14.00 -6.41
N SER A 9 1.65 -13.10 -7.35
CA SER A 9 2.22 -11.81 -7.04
C SER A 9 1.29 -11.20 -6.00
N ALA A 10 1.58 -11.44 -4.72
CA ALA A 10 0.86 -10.83 -3.62
C ALA A 10 1.27 -9.37 -3.68
N ASN A 11 0.52 -8.62 -4.47
CA ASN A 11 0.72 -7.19 -4.58
C ASN A 11 0.60 -6.59 -3.18
N ASP A 12 1.28 -5.47 -2.98
CA ASP A 12 1.16 -4.73 -1.75
C ASP A 12 -0.32 -4.32 -1.58
N PHE A 13 -0.77 -4.29 -0.33
CA PHE A 13 -2.06 -3.74 0.00
C PHE A 13 -1.99 -2.23 -0.18
N VAL A 14 -2.92 -1.65 -0.93
CA VAL A 14 -3.03 -0.20 -1.10
C VAL A 14 -4.42 0.22 -0.68
N ALA A 15 -4.49 1.28 0.11
CA ALA A 15 -5.76 1.91 0.45
C ALA A 15 -5.67 3.41 0.23
N LYS A 16 -6.77 4.02 -0.21
CA LYS A 16 -6.86 5.45 -0.49
C LYS A 16 -7.89 6.10 0.42
N ASP A 17 -7.56 7.28 0.89
CA ASP A 17 -8.48 8.21 1.51
C ASP A 17 -8.65 9.40 0.57
N ILE A 18 -9.81 9.44 -0.08
CA ILE A 18 -10.17 10.44 -1.08
C ILE A 18 -10.41 11.80 -0.41
N LYS A 19 -10.88 11.82 0.84
CA LYS A 19 -11.28 13.06 1.53
C LYS A 19 -10.08 13.93 1.86
N TYR A 20 -8.97 13.31 2.25
CA TYR A 20 -7.74 14.01 2.62
C TYR A 20 -6.57 13.78 1.65
N ASP A 21 -6.83 13.16 0.50
CA ASP A 21 -5.83 12.82 -0.53
C ASP A 21 -4.62 12.06 0.04
N ARG A 22 -4.92 10.99 0.78
CA ARG A 22 -3.91 10.13 1.41
C ARG A 22 -3.89 8.75 0.78
N ILE A 23 -2.70 8.14 0.72
CA ILE A 23 -2.51 6.80 0.17
C ILE A 23 -1.67 5.98 1.13
N CYS A 24 -2.18 4.82 1.57
CA CYS A 24 -1.45 3.88 2.39
C CYS A 24 -0.99 2.70 1.54
N VAL A 25 0.27 2.29 1.70
CA VAL A 25 0.85 1.09 1.08
C VAL A 25 1.39 0.17 2.18
N SER A 26 1.06 -1.12 2.11
CA SER A 26 1.56 -2.15 3.02
C SER A 26 2.02 -3.39 2.25
N GLY A 27 3.32 -3.66 2.31
CA GLY A 27 3.98 -4.80 1.71
C GLY A 27 3.75 -6.07 2.50
N LYS A 28 3.01 -7.01 1.91
CA LYS A 28 2.66 -8.29 2.56
C LYS A 28 3.85 -9.23 2.76
N LYS A 29 4.98 -9.00 2.07
CA LYS A 29 6.14 -9.91 2.06
C LYS A 29 7.33 -9.40 2.89
N ASP A 30 7.45 -8.09 3.04
CA ASP A 30 8.65 -7.44 3.57
C ASP A 30 8.35 -6.45 4.69
N ASN A 31 7.11 -6.45 5.20
CA ASN A 31 6.63 -5.52 6.23
C ASN A 31 6.85 -4.04 5.87
N PHE A 32 6.97 -3.74 4.57
CA PHE A 32 7.09 -2.36 4.11
C PHE A 32 5.78 -1.62 4.40
N THR A 33 5.86 -0.41 4.97
CA THR A 33 4.68 0.42 5.20
C THR A 33 5.02 1.87 4.90
N ALA A 34 4.17 2.51 4.09
CA ALA A 34 4.33 3.92 3.77
C ALA A 34 2.97 4.59 3.59
N ILE A 35 2.92 5.88 3.90
CA ILE A 35 1.76 6.73 3.69
C ILE A 35 2.18 7.92 2.83
N LYS A 36 1.38 8.25 1.82
CA LYS A 36 1.44 9.49 1.07
C LYS A 36 0.49 10.49 1.72
N CYS A 37 1.01 11.61 2.20
CA CYS A 37 0.22 12.72 2.72
C CYS A 37 0.70 14.00 2.03
N GLN A 38 -0.21 14.79 1.47
CA GLN A 38 0.11 16.06 0.80
C GLN A 38 1.24 15.92 -0.25
N GLY A 39 1.22 14.82 -1.00
CA GLY A 39 2.18 14.53 -2.07
C GLY A 39 3.54 13.98 -1.61
N LYS A 40 3.79 13.82 -0.30
CA LYS A 40 5.04 13.27 0.23
C LYS A 40 4.85 11.89 0.82
N TRP A 41 5.81 11.00 0.58
CA TRP A 41 5.84 9.67 1.18
C TRP A 41 6.61 9.67 2.50
N GLU A 42 6.01 9.06 3.51
CA GLU A 42 6.59 8.88 4.83
C GLU A 42 6.46 7.41 5.25
N LYS A 43 7.45 6.88 5.99
CA LYS A 43 7.36 5.52 6.54
C LYS A 43 6.36 5.50 7.68
N GLY A 44 5.43 4.56 7.64
CA GLY A 44 4.46 4.40 8.71
C GLY A 44 3.17 3.72 8.24
N TYR A 45 2.24 3.57 9.18
CA TYR A 45 0.91 3.02 8.95
C TYR A 45 -0.14 3.94 9.58
N PRO A 46 -1.30 4.15 8.96
CA PRO A 46 -2.38 4.91 9.58
C PRO A 46 -2.81 4.22 10.87
N GLU A 47 -3.35 4.97 11.82
CA GLU A 47 -4.02 4.36 12.97
C GLU A 47 -5.16 3.44 12.49
N PHE A 48 -5.41 2.35 13.21
CA PHE A 48 -6.38 1.33 12.78
C PHE A 48 -7.79 1.92 12.58
N GLU A 49 -8.21 2.81 13.48
CA GLU A 49 -9.51 3.51 13.40
C GLU A 49 -9.57 4.40 12.14
N ASP A 50 -8.49 5.13 11.84
CA ASP A 50 -8.40 5.97 10.65
C ASP A 50 -8.46 5.14 9.36
N LEU A 51 -7.81 3.98 9.35
CA LEU A 51 -7.86 3.04 8.23
C LEU A 51 -9.29 2.52 7.98
N MET A 52 -10.04 2.20 9.04
CA MET A 52 -11.39 1.66 8.93
C MET A 52 -12.41 2.73 8.50
N ASP A 53 -12.24 3.97 8.97
CA ASP A 53 -13.22 5.04 8.77
C ASP A 53 -12.99 5.85 7.49
N ASN A 54 -11.74 6.07 7.09
CA ASN A 54 -11.39 7.01 6.01
C ASN A 54 -10.78 6.33 4.77
N PHE A 55 -10.19 5.14 4.91
CA PHE A 55 -9.52 4.48 3.81
C PHE A 55 -10.38 3.41 3.14
N SER A 56 -10.30 3.35 1.82
CA SER A 56 -10.89 2.29 1.00
C SER A 56 -9.78 1.53 0.27
N GLU A 57 -9.83 0.19 0.33
CA GLU A 57 -8.90 -0.67 -0.40
C GLU A 57 -8.98 -0.41 -1.91
N GLU A 58 -7.82 -0.17 -2.53
CA GLU A 58 -7.68 -0.10 -3.98
C GLU A 58 -7.66 -1.51 -4.56
N LYS A 59 -8.45 -1.74 -5.60
CA LYS A 59 -8.59 -3.04 -6.27
C LYS A 59 -7.98 -3.04 -7.67
N ASP A 60 -7.72 -1.87 -8.24
CA ASP A 60 -7.05 -1.74 -9.52
C ASP A 60 -5.57 -2.12 -9.39
N LEU A 61 -5.19 -3.20 -10.07
CA LEU A 61 -3.84 -3.75 -10.03
C LEU A 61 -2.78 -2.78 -10.56
N SER A 62 -3.12 -1.95 -11.55
CA SER A 62 -2.19 -0.98 -12.15
C SER A 62 -1.89 0.15 -11.17
N GLU A 63 -2.92 0.64 -10.47
CA GLU A 63 -2.79 1.66 -9.44
C GLU A 63 -2.05 1.12 -8.22
N ILE A 64 -2.36 -0.10 -7.77
CA ILE A 64 -1.63 -0.77 -6.70
C ILE A 64 -0.13 -0.81 -7.03
N GLN A 65 0.24 -1.29 -8.22
CA GLN A 65 1.64 -1.40 -8.63
C GLN A 65 2.33 -0.04 -8.71
N LYS A 66 1.63 0.97 -9.24
CA LYS A 66 2.12 2.34 -9.33
C LYS A 66 2.44 2.91 -7.95
N PHE A 67 1.49 2.89 -7.00
CA PHE A 67 1.73 3.44 -5.66
C PHE A 67 2.78 2.65 -4.88
N SER A 68 2.78 1.33 -5.03
CA SER A 68 3.83 0.49 -4.43
C SER A 68 5.22 0.90 -4.92
N SER A 69 5.36 1.12 -6.23
CA SER A 69 6.63 1.53 -6.84
C SER A 69 7.02 2.96 -6.44
N GLU A 70 6.09 3.90 -6.44
CA GLU A 70 6.31 5.29 -5.98
C GLU A 70 6.77 5.33 -4.52
N ALA A 71 6.07 4.63 -3.63
CA ALA A 71 6.38 4.59 -2.21
C ALA A 71 7.77 4.02 -1.95
N ARG A 72 8.12 2.91 -2.61
CA ARG A 72 9.42 2.25 -2.46
C ARG A 72 10.57 3.07 -3.02
N SER A 73 10.35 3.76 -4.14
CA SER A 73 11.37 4.64 -4.75
C SER A 73 11.67 5.89 -3.93
N SER A 74 10.86 6.17 -2.91
CA SER A 74 11.01 7.34 -2.04
C SER A 74 11.90 7.10 -0.81
N PHE A 75 12.42 5.87 -0.63
CA PHE A 75 13.28 5.46 0.50
C PHE A 75 14.49 4.65 0.04
#